data_AF-I7FFP8-F1
#
_entry.id   AF-I7FFP8-F1
#
_cell.length_a   1.000
_cell.length_b   1.000
_cell.length_c   1.000
_cell.angle_alpha   90.00
_cell.angle_beta   90.00
_cell.angle_gamma   90.00
#
_symmetry.space_group_name_H-M   'P 1'
#
loop_
_entity.id
_entity.type
_entity.pdbx_description
1 polymer ?
#
loop_
_entity_poly.entity_id
_entity_poly.type
_entity_poly.pdbx_seq_one_letter_code
_entity_poly.pdbx_strand_id
1 'polypeptide(L)'
;MAFKPNLSVKEGLDHLAKRLDPIIAGRLAQDLGDQPWTVVLEILDSKKGFVRGRKYGTHDLQAQLRMITERLGDFGFPFDDRQRTVSTLGNELRIVRNQMAHMHEFTVEEAFRASDFGVRLLEHFADHDGLDEARRIRHEALVAFASAEGVTEESAAASAVTIPMESIEEERNDVDAAVSEESEGTTELITPDPEVFVREPTVIGDKRLGFEPWKVVQVGGVEILDELPKKAAKEMVRSVAVEIATYEGPIHLDRLLQMTAQSFGLKRVRASREKKLAYQVRQAGLFVDVDKFVWPTEIDPGSWAEFRPNDSTVDRPFQHISPLEVANAARFIRAQRSDVSDEELFTAVLQTFGRRRKTKQILAHLQKVRSHL
;
A
#
# COMPACT_ATOMS: atom_id res chain seq x y z
N MET A 1 -27.49 -8.28 25.74
CA MET A 1 -26.43 -9.29 25.51
C MET A 1 -25.09 -8.59 25.68
N ALA A 2 -24.03 -9.29 26.11
CA ALA A 2 -22.70 -8.69 26.15
C ALA A 2 -22.21 -8.34 24.74
N PHE A 3 -21.65 -7.14 24.56
CA PHE A 3 -21.06 -6.70 23.30
C PHE A 3 -19.87 -7.60 22.93
N LYS A 4 -19.77 -7.97 21.65
CA LYS A 4 -18.72 -8.87 21.13
C LYS A 4 -17.91 -8.13 20.05
N PRO A 5 -16.70 -7.63 20.36
CA PRO A 5 -15.90 -6.82 19.44
C PRO A 5 -15.69 -7.46 18.07
N ASN A 6 -15.20 -8.71 18.02
CA ASN A 6 -14.98 -9.42 16.76
C ASN A 6 -16.26 -9.58 15.92
N LEU A 7 -17.42 -9.77 16.55
CA LEU A 7 -18.68 -9.89 15.81
C LEU A 7 -19.08 -8.54 15.21
N SER A 8 -18.94 -7.45 15.99
CA SER A 8 -19.22 -6.09 15.53
C SER A 8 -18.29 -5.66 14.38
N VAL A 9 -16.98 -5.94 14.47
CA VAL A 9 -16.04 -5.66 13.38
C VAL A 9 -16.42 -6.46 12.13
N LYS A 10 -16.71 -7.75 12.27
CA LYS A 10 -17.12 -8.59 11.15
C LYS A 10 -18.38 -8.05 10.48
N GLU A 11 -19.39 -7.70 11.26
CA GLU A 11 -20.64 -7.12 10.79
C GLU A 11 -20.41 -5.80 10.03
N GLY A 12 -19.55 -4.92 10.55
CA GLY A 12 -19.16 -3.68 9.88
C GLY A 12 -18.44 -3.92 8.55
N LEU A 13 -17.50 -4.87 8.50
CA LEU A 13 -16.78 -5.23 7.27
C LEU A 13 -17.72 -5.87 6.23
N ASP A 14 -18.61 -6.77 6.66
CA ASP A 14 -19.60 -7.43 5.80
C ASP A 14 -20.61 -6.40 5.24
N HIS A 15 -21.01 -5.41 6.04
CA HIS A 15 -21.86 -4.31 5.59
C HIS A 15 -21.14 -3.42 4.57
N LEU A 16 -19.91 -3.01 4.87
CA LEU A 16 -19.09 -2.22 3.96
C LEU A 16 -18.89 -2.95 2.62
N ALA A 17 -18.65 -4.26 2.65
CA ALA A 17 -18.49 -5.06 1.45
C ALA A 17 -19.73 -5.04 0.53
N LYS A 18 -20.94 -4.97 1.09
CA LYS A 18 -22.17 -4.85 0.30
C LYS A 18 -22.33 -3.47 -0.31
N ARG A 19 -21.88 -2.42 0.38
CA ARG A 19 -22.05 -1.02 -0.06
C ARG A 19 -20.99 -0.56 -1.04
N LEU A 20 -19.75 -1.04 -0.92
CA LEU A 20 -18.68 -0.65 -1.83
C LEU A 20 -18.90 -1.14 -3.27
N ASP A 21 -19.60 -2.26 -3.49
CA ASP A 21 -19.87 -2.77 -4.85
C ASP A 21 -20.62 -1.74 -5.72
N PRO A 22 -21.84 -1.27 -5.36
CA PRO A 22 -22.55 -0.28 -6.16
C PRO A 22 -21.81 1.07 -6.26
N ILE A 23 -21.05 1.47 -5.23
CA ILE A 23 -20.26 2.71 -5.26
C ILE A 23 -19.15 2.63 -6.32
N ILE A 24 -18.38 1.54 -6.32
CA ILE A 24 -17.28 1.32 -7.28
C ILE A 24 -17.86 1.19 -8.69
N ALA A 25 -18.91 0.39 -8.86
CA ALA A 25 -19.58 0.20 -10.14
C ALA A 25 -20.12 1.53 -10.71
N GLY A 26 -20.82 2.32 -9.88
CA GLY A 26 -21.38 3.60 -10.31
C GLY A 26 -20.32 4.62 -10.71
N ARG A 27 -19.20 4.67 -9.99
CA ARG A 27 -18.09 5.60 -10.29
C ARG A 27 -17.39 5.29 -11.62
N LEU A 28 -17.30 4.01 -11.98
CA LEU A 28 -16.57 3.54 -13.17
C LEU A 28 -17.50 3.19 -14.35
N ALA A 29 -18.82 3.33 -14.20
CA ALA A 29 -19.79 2.93 -15.22
C ALA A 29 -19.55 3.62 -16.58
N GLN A 30 -19.14 4.89 -16.58
CA GLN A 30 -18.87 5.63 -17.82
C GLN A 30 -17.65 5.08 -18.57
N ASP A 31 -16.64 4.60 -17.84
CA ASP A 31 -15.38 4.14 -18.42
C ASP A 31 -15.41 2.65 -18.80
N LEU A 32 -16.18 1.84 -18.07
CA LEU A 32 -16.21 0.37 -18.22
C LEU A 32 -17.40 -0.17 -19.03
N GLY A 33 -18.45 0.63 -19.24
CA GLY A 33 -19.69 0.17 -19.84
C GLY A 33 -20.31 -0.98 -19.05
N ASP A 34 -20.61 -2.11 -19.71
CA ASP A 34 -21.26 -3.28 -19.10
C ASP A 34 -20.27 -4.22 -18.37
N GLN A 35 -18.97 -3.92 -18.36
CA GLN A 35 -17.98 -4.77 -17.70
C GLN A 35 -18.01 -4.57 -16.18
N PRO A 36 -17.84 -5.65 -15.39
CA PRO A 36 -17.70 -5.52 -13.95
C PRO A 36 -16.40 -4.77 -13.63
N TRP A 37 -16.41 -3.95 -12.58
CA TRP A 37 -15.24 -3.20 -12.15
C TRP A 37 -14.03 -4.08 -11.83
N THR A 38 -14.23 -5.36 -11.51
CA THR A 38 -13.17 -6.33 -11.21
C THR A 38 -12.19 -6.52 -12.37
N VAL A 39 -12.60 -6.25 -13.62
CA VAL A 39 -11.71 -6.29 -14.79
C VAL A 39 -10.52 -5.34 -14.64
N VAL A 40 -10.70 -4.22 -13.92
CA VAL A 40 -9.62 -3.25 -13.64
C VAL A 40 -8.49 -3.92 -12.87
N LEU A 41 -8.81 -4.69 -11.82
CA LEU A 41 -7.80 -5.43 -11.04
C LEU A 41 -7.15 -6.56 -11.85
N GLU A 42 -7.93 -7.25 -12.68
CA GLU A 42 -7.39 -8.30 -13.56
C GLU A 42 -6.35 -7.72 -14.53
N ILE A 43 -6.64 -6.57 -15.15
CA ILE A 43 -5.71 -5.88 -16.04
C ILE A 43 -4.51 -5.32 -15.28
N LEU A 44 -4.72 -4.68 -14.11
CA LEU A 44 -3.64 -4.15 -13.28
C LEU A 44 -2.65 -5.24 -12.88
N ASP A 45 -3.14 -6.37 -12.39
CA ASP A 45 -2.28 -7.46 -11.95
C ASP A 45 -1.60 -8.16 -13.13
N SER A 46 -2.28 -8.27 -14.28
CA SER A 46 -1.62 -8.70 -15.52
C SER A 46 -0.50 -7.74 -15.93
N LYS A 47 -0.68 -6.42 -15.80
CA LYS A 47 0.36 -5.42 -16.08
C LYS A 47 1.52 -5.48 -15.06
N LYS A 48 1.28 -5.94 -13.83
CA LYS A 48 2.31 -6.23 -12.82
C LYS A 48 3.06 -7.54 -13.08
N GLY A 49 2.56 -8.38 -13.98
CA GLY A 49 3.13 -9.69 -14.31
C GLY A 49 2.67 -10.81 -13.39
N PHE A 50 1.48 -10.69 -12.78
CA PHE A 50 0.87 -11.77 -12.00
C PHE A 50 0.49 -12.93 -12.93
N VAL A 51 0.50 -14.15 -12.40
CA VAL A 51 0.06 -15.36 -13.12
C VAL A 51 -1.38 -15.15 -13.62
N ARG A 52 -1.60 -15.43 -14.90
CA ARG A 52 -2.87 -15.19 -15.59
C ARG A 52 -4.01 -16.01 -14.98
N GLY A 53 -5.22 -15.47 -15.05
CA GLY A 53 -6.45 -16.16 -14.67
C GLY A 53 -6.96 -15.89 -13.26
N ARG A 54 -6.36 -14.93 -12.52
CA ARG A 54 -6.90 -14.47 -11.25
C ARG A 54 -8.26 -13.82 -11.47
N LYS A 55 -9.25 -14.22 -10.67
CA LYS A 55 -10.61 -13.70 -10.70
C LYS A 55 -10.97 -13.09 -9.35
N TYR A 56 -11.72 -12.00 -9.41
CA TYR A 56 -12.17 -11.25 -8.25
C TYR A 56 -13.68 -11.30 -8.13
N GLY A 57 -14.17 -11.40 -6.89
CA GLY A 57 -15.58 -11.24 -6.59
C GLY A 57 -15.91 -9.77 -6.32
N THR A 58 -17.08 -9.31 -6.76
CA THR A 58 -17.49 -7.92 -6.53
C THR A 58 -17.80 -7.61 -5.06
N HIS A 59 -17.96 -8.64 -4.23
CA HIS A 59 -18.18 -8.53 -2.77
C HIS A 59 -16.94 -8.93 -1.96
N ASP A 60 -15.78 -9.13 -2.61
CA ASP A 60 -14.52 -9.32 -1.90
C ASP A 60 -14.01 -7.97 -1.39
N LEU A 61 -14.14 -7.74 -0.08
CA LEU A 61 -13.71 -6.50 0.54
C LEU A 61 -12.22 -6.21 0.29
N GLN A 62 -11.36 -7.23 0.18
CA GLN A 62 -9.95 -7.00 -0.15
C GLN A 62 -9.83 -6.36 -1.53
N ALA A 63 -10.54 -6.88 -2.54
CA ALA A 63 -10.55 -6.35 -3.90
C ALA A 63 -11.15 -4.94 -3.96
N GLN A 64 -12.25 -4.69 -3.25
CA GLN A 64 -12.88 -3.37 -3.18
C GLN A 64 -11.96 -2.33 -2.53
N LEU A 65 -11.30 -2.68 -1.42
CA LEU A 65 -10.33 -1.80 -0.77
C LEU A 65 -9.13 -1.52 -1.68
N ARG A 66 -8.68 -2.48 -2.49
CA ARG A 66 -7.65 -2.23 -3.53
C ARG A 66 -8.14 -1.22 -4.56
N MET A 67 -9.37 -1.33 -5.05
CA MET A 67 -9.93 -0.40 -6.03
C MET A 67 -9.93 1.06 -5.56
N ILE A 68 -10.25 1.29 -4.29
CA ILE A 68 -10.36 2.65 -3.76
C ILE A 68 -9.04 3.22 -3.23
N THR A 69 -8.02 2.39 -2.98
CA THR A 69 -6.74 2.80 -2.41
C THR A 69 -5.55 2.80 -3.39
N GLU A 70 -5.59 1.97 -4.44
CA GLU A 70 -4.51 1.85 -5.43
C GLU A 70 -4.69 2.81 -6.61
N ARG A 71 -3.59 3.09 -7.32
CA ARG A 71 -3.67 3.78 -8.61
C ARG A 71 -4.25 2.85 -9.68
N LEU A 72 -5.33 3.26 -10.34
CA LEU A 72 -6.02 2.49 -11.37
C LEU A 72 -5.52 2.86 -12.78
N GLY A 73 -4.23 2.63 -13.04
CA GLY A 73 -3.62 2.95 -14.33
C GLY A 73 -3.71 4.44 -14.68
N ASP A 74 -4.25 4.76 -15.86
CA ASP A 74 -4.47 6.15 -16.29
C ASP A 74 -5.63 6.84 -15.57
N PHE A 75 -6.55 6.10 -14.91
CA PHE A 75 -7.60 6.71 -14.08
C PHE A 75 -7.06 7.35 -12.80
N GLY A 76 -5.80 7.09 -12.43
CA GLY A 76 -5.20 7.68 -11.23
C GLY A 76 -5.86 7.14 -9.96
N PHE A 77 -6.31 8.04 -9.08
CA PHE A 77 -7.02 7.70 -7.83
C PHE A 77 -8.47 8.21 -7.91
N PRO A 78 -9.37 7.57 -8.67
CA PRO A 78 -10.69 8.13 -8.99
C PRO A 78 -11.65 8.23 -7.80
N PHE A 79 -11.33 7.55 -6.70
CA PHE A 79 -12.09 7.51 -5.45
C PHE A 79 -11.53 8.44 -4.39
N ASP A 80 -10.34 9.01 -4.57
CA ASP A 80 -9.68 9.77 -3.52
C ASP A 80 -9.80 11.28 -3.76
N ASP A 81 -9.61 12.04 -2.69
CA ASP A 81 -9.61 13.50 -2.72
C ASP A 81 -8.19 14.08 -2.62
N ARG A 82 -8.08 15.41 -2.68
CA ARG A 82 -6.79 16.10 -2.53
C ARG A 82 -6.17 15.88 -1.15
N GLN A 83 -6.97 15.55 -0.14
CA GLN A 83 -6.54 15.30 1.23
C GLN A 83 -6.18 13.83 1.47
N ARG A 84 -6.31 12.96 0.46
CA ARG A 84 -6.05 11.52 0.55
C ARG A 84 -6.96 10.82 1.57
N THR A 85 -8.18 11.29 1.73
CA THR A 85 -9.12 10.83 2.75
C THR A 85 -9.47 9.35 2.56
N VAL A 86 -9.78 8.92 1.33
CA VAL A 86 -10.14 7.53 1.03
C VAL A 86 -8.92 6.62 1.14
N SER A 87 -7.75 7.07 0.70
CA SER A 87 -6.50 6.31 0.93
C SER A 87 -6.27 6.08 2.42
N THR A 88 -6.45 7.11 3.25
CA THR A 88 -6.20 7.02 4.69
C THR A 88 -7.17 6.04 5.35
N LEU A 89 -8.48 6.23 5.17
CA LEU A 89 -9.51 5.37 5.76
C LEU A 89 -9.46 3.95 5.20
N GLY A 90 -9.26 3.81 3.88
CA GLY A 90 -9.18 2.53 3.21
C GLY A 90 -7.98 1.70 3.66
N ASN A 91 -6.83 2.34 3.90
CA ASN A 91 -5.64 1.66 4.43
C ASN A 91 -5.86 1.15 5.86
N GLU A 92 -6.52 1.92 6.73
CA GLU A 92 -6.92 1.45 8.06
C GLU A 92 -7.88 0.25 7.97
N LEU A 93 -8.85 0.29 7.06
CA LEU A 93 -9.78 -0.82 6.84
C LEU A 93 -9.09 -2.07 6.27
N ARG A 94 -8.03 -1.91 5.45
CA ARG A 94 -7.20 -3.03 5.01
C ARG A 94 -6.53 -3.71 6.19
N ILE A 95 -6.01 -2.94 7.14
CA ILE A 95 -5.43 -3.47 8.39
C ILE A 95 -6.49 -4.24 9.18
N VAL A 96 -7.65 -3.62 9.44
CA VAL A 96 -8.72 -4.24 10.23
C VAL A 96 -9.20 -5.54 9.58
N ARG A 97 -9.43 -5.53 8.26
CA ARG A 97 -9.81 -6.74 7.51
C ARG A 97 -8.73 -7.81 7.63
N ASN A 98 -7.46 -7.42 7.54
CA ASN A 98 -6.35 -8.34 7.65
C ASN A 98 -6.23 -8.97 9.06
N GLN A 99 -6.32 -8.15 10.11
CA GLN A 99 -6.38 -8.60 11.50
C GLN A 99 -7.54 -9.58 11.71
N MET A 100 -8.72 -9.30 11.15
CA MET A 100 -9.88 -10.21 11.19
C MET A 100 -9.58 -11.55 10.52
N ALA A 101 -8.94 -11.54 9.34
CA ALA A 101 -8.56 -12.76 8.63
C ALA A 101 -7.55 -13.63 9.40
N HIS A 102 -6.78 -13.02 10.32
CA HIS A 102 -5.81 -13.68 11.18
C HIS A 102 -6.31 -13.93 12.61
N MET A 103 -7.63 -13.88 12.83
CA MET A 103 -8.26 -14.18 14.12
C MET A 103 -7.73 -13.30 15.26
N HIS A 104 -7.37 -12.04 14.96
CA HIS A 104 -7.05 -11.05 15.98
C HIS A 104 -8.20 -10.87 16.96
N GLU A 105 -7.89 -10.76 18.25
CA GLU A 105 -8.88 -10.51 19.30
C GLU A 105 -9.05 -9.00 19.47
N PHE A 106 -10.15 -8.47 18.93
CA PHE A 106 -10.38 -7.03 18.94
C PHE A 106 -10.81 -6.55 20.31
N THR A 107 -10.31 -5.40 20.75
CA THR A 107 -10.86 -4.69 21.91
C THR A 107 -12.14 -3.94 21.53
N VAL A 108 -12.89 -3.47 22.54
CA VAL A 108 -14.08 -2.64 22.30
C VAL A 108 -13.71 -1.32 21.62
N GLU A 109 -12.59 -0.71 22.00
CA GLU A 109 -12.05 0.50 21.38
C GLU A 109 -11.70 0.25 19.90
N GLU A 110 -11.01 -0.86 19.59
CA GLU A 110 -10.67 -1.20 18.21
C GLU A 110 -11.90 -1.46 17.36
N ALA A 111 -12.94 -2.10 17.92
CA ALA A 111 -14.21 -2.30 17.23
C ALA A 111 -14.94 -0.98 16.93
N PHE A 112 -14.92 -0.04 17.88
CA PHE A 112 -15.43 1.31 17.66
C PHE A 112 -14.64 2.04 16.56
N ARG A 113 -13.31 2.00 16.61
CA ARG A 113 -12.45 2.64 15.60
C ARG A 113 -12.66 2.04 14.20
N ALA A 114 -12.74 0.72 14.11
CA ALA A 114 -13.01 0.00 12.86
C ALA A 114 -14.34 0.41 12.23
N SER A 115 -15.40 0.48 13.03
CA SER A 115 -16.72 0.90 12.56
C SER A 115 -16.75 2.39 12.21
N ASP A 116 -15.99 3.24 12.89
CA ASP A 116 -15.85 4.66 12.56
C ASP A 116 -15.19 4.89 11.19
N PHE A 117 -14.15 4.14 10.84
CA PHE A 117 -13.56 4.20 9.51
C PHE A 117 -14.58 3.85 8.42
N GLY A 118 -15.40 2.82 8.65
CA GLY A 118 -16.47 2.43 7.74
C GLY A 118 -17.52 3.53 7.56
N VAL A 119 -17.98 4.16 8.66
CA VAL A 119 -18.94 5.27 8.58
C VAL A 119 -18.34 6.46 7.82
N ARG A 120 -17.15 6.91 8.19
CA ARG A 120 -16.50 8.07 7.54
C ARG A 120 -16.24 7.84 6.06
N LEU A 121 -15.92 6.61 5.67
CA LEU A 121 -15.74 6.24 4.28
C LEU A 121 -17.05 6.32 3.49
N LEU A 122 -18.14 5.79 4.04
CA LEU A 122 -19.47 5.88 3.42
C LEU A 122 -20.01 7.32 3.41
N GLU A 123 -19.69 8.13 4.42
CA GLU A 123 -20.02 9.57 4.46
C GLU A 123 -19.30 10.30 3.34
N HIS A 124 -18.01 10.01 3.12
CA HIS A 124 -17.23 10.58 2.03
C HIS A 124 -17.81 10.23 0.65
N PHE A 125 -18.31 9.00 0.48
CA PHE A 125 -18.98 8.58 -0.75
C PHE A 125 -20.45 9.01 -0.87
N ALA A 126 -20.99 9.70 0.13
CA ALA A 126 -22.41 10.10 0.21
C ALA A 126 -23.39 8.91 0.05
N ASP A 127 -23.03 7.73 0.58
CA ASP A 127 -23.84 6.51 0.49
C ASP A 127 -24.95 6.49 1.56
N HIS A 128 -25.99 7.31 1.38
CA HIS A 128 -27.08 7.47 2.35
C HIS A 128 -27.75 6.14 2.74
N ASP A 129 -27.93 5.23 1.79
CA ASP A 129 -28.53 3.90 2.02
C ASP A 129 -27.69 3.04 2.99
N GLY A 130 -26.37 3.16 2.96
CA GLY A 130 -25.46 2.39 3.82
C GLY A 130 -25.18 3.04 5.16
N LEU A 131 -25.40 4.35 5.29
CA LEU A 131 -24.99 5.11 6.47
C LEU A 131 -25.76 4.76 7.73
N ASP A 132 -27.06 4.49 7.63
CA ASP A 132 -27.89 4.21 8.80
C ASP A 132 -27.41 2.96 9.54
N GLU A 133 -27.16 1.88 8.79
CA GLU A 133 -26.67 0.63 9.35
C GLU A 133 -25.22 0.75 9.85
N ALA A 134 -24.34 1.43 9.11
CA ALA A 134 -22.98 1.67 9.56
C ALA A 134 -22.94 2.48 10.86
N ARG A 135 -23.81 3.50 10.99
CA ARG A 135 -23.93 4.32 12.21
C ARG A 135 -24.51 3.53 13.37
N ARG A 136 -25.47 2.63 13.13
CA ARG A 136 -25.98 1.71 14.15
C ARG A 136 -24.86 0.85 14.72
N ILE A 137 -24.09 0.17 13.86
CA ILE A 137 -22.97 -0.69 14.27
C ILE A 137 -21.94 0.11 15.08
N ARG A 138 -21.56 1.31 14.60
CA ARG A 138 -20.64 2.21 15.31
C ARG A 138 -21.19 2.66 16.66
N HIS A 139 -22.47 2.99 16.72
CA HIS A 139 -23.12 3.45 17.96
C HIS A 139 -23.14 2.35 19.02
N GLU A 140 -23.44 1.11 18.66
CA GLU A 140 -23.38 -0.02 19.59
C GLU A 140 -21.97 -0.23 20.15
N ALA A 141 -20.94 -0.11 19.30
CA ALA A 141 -19.55 -0.17 19.75
C ALA A 141 -19.17 1.02 20.66
N LEU A 142 -19.66 2.22 20.35
CA LEU A 142 -19.44 3.41 21.18
C LEU A 142 -20.07 3.29 22.56
N VAL A 143 -21.32 2.81 22.65
CA VAL A 143 -22.01 2.58 23.93
C VAL A 143 -21.28 1.54 24.77
N ALA A 144 -20.82 0.46 24.14
CA ALA A 144 -20.00 -0.55 24.82
C ALA A 144 -18.67 0.03 25.30
N PHE A 145 -18.02 0.88 24.50
CA PHE A 145 -16.77 1.53 24.86
C PHE A 145 -16.94 2.49 26.03
N ALA A 146 -17.95 3.38 25.99
CA ALA A 146 -18.28 4.28 27.08
C ALA A 146 -18.58 3.54 28.39
N SER A 147 -19.32 2.42 28.30
CA SER A 147 -19.61 1.57 29.45
C SER A 147 -18.34 0.94 30.04
N ALA A 148 -17.39 0.52 29.20
CA ALA A 148 -16.13 -0.08 29.63
C ALA A 148 -15.20 0.95 30.33
N GLU A 149 -15.21 2.20 29.87
CA GLU A 149 -14.47 3.32 30.47
C GLU A 149 -15.17 3.92 31.70
N GLY A 150 -16.35 3.42 32.08
CA GLY A 150 -17.12 3.93 33.23
C GLY A 150 -17.73 5.32 32.99
N VAL A 151 -17.89 5.73 31.74
CA VAL A 151 -18.53 6.99 31.36
C VAL A 151 -20.05 6.82 31.46
N THR A 152 -20.67 7.53 32.41
CA THR A 152 -22.13 7.60 32.56
C THR A 152 -22.69 8.78 31.77
N GLU A 153 -23.99 8.79 31.47
CA GLU A 153 -24.64 9.96 30.85
C GLU A 153 -24.41 11.24 31.68
N GLU A 154 -24.34 11.12 33.01
CA GLU A 154 -24.02 12.23 33.92
C GLU A 154 -22.57 12.69 33.83
N SER A 155 -21.58 11.79 33.65
CA SER A 155 -20.17 12.20 33.51
C SER A 155 -19.83 12.74 32.12
N ALA A 156 -20.54 12.27 31.08
CA ALA A 156 -20.50 12.84 29.74
C ALA A 156 -21.16 14.23 29.70
N ALA A 157 -22.32 14.41 30.33
CA ALA A 157 -22.99 15.71 30.46
C ALA A 157 -22.17 16.70 31.29
N ALA A 158 -21.55 16.26 32.39
CA ALA A 158 -20.65 17.10 33.18
C ALA A 158 -19.43 17.53 32.35
N SER A 159 -18.80 16.63 31.59
CA SER A 159 -17.66 16.99 30.73
C SER A 159 -18.07 17.92 29.58
N ALA A 160 -19.26 17.74 28.98
CA ALA A 160 -19.79 18.62 27.93
C ALA A 160 -20.13 20.04 28.45
N VAL A 161 -20.57 20.17 29.70
CA VAL A 161 -20.83 21.45 30.37
C VAL A 161 -19.53 22.16 30.80
N THR A 162 -18.43 21.41 30.96
CA THR A 162 -17.15 21.95 31.42
C THR A 162 -16.18 22.28 30.28
N ILE A 163 -16.57 22.15 29.00
CA ILE A 163 -15.77 22.68 27.89
C ILE A 163 -15.92 24.21 27.93
N PRO A 164 -14.92 24.99 28.35
CA PRO A 164 -14.98 26.43 28.18
C PRO A 164 -14.94 26.67 26.67
N MET A 165 -15.86 27.47 26.16
CA MET A 165 -15.77 28.03 24.82
C MET A 165 -14.68 29.10 24.83
N GLU A 166 -13.43 28.66 24.96
CA GLU A 166 -12.28 29.49 24.63
C GLU A 166 -12.23 29.53 23.10
N SER A 167 -12.52 30.71 22.57
CA SER A 167 -12.14 31.11 21.23
C SER A 167 -10.71 30.67 20.99
N ILE A 168 -10.53 29.72 20.06
CA ILE A 168 -9.22 29.43 19.50
C ILE A 168 -8.83 30.69 18.71
N GLU A 169 -8.19 31.63 19.38
CA GLU A 169 -7.34 32.60 18.71
C GLU A 169 -6.27 31.79 17.98
N GLU A 170 -6.14 32.04 16.67
CA GLU A 170 -5.07 31.49 15.85
C GLU A 170 -3.72 31.95 16.42
N GLU A 171 -3.13 31.17 17.31
CA GLU A 171 -1.69 31.22 17.56
C GLU A 171 -0.99 30.71 16.31
N ARG A 172 -0.72 31.66 15.39
CA ARG A 172 0.30 31.51 14.37
C ARG A 172 1.63 31.38 15.08
N ASN A 173 2.06 30.14 15.31
CA ASN A 173 3.46 29.86 15.60
C ASN A 173 4.27 30.18 14.35
N ASP A 174 4.95 31.34 14.37
CA ASP A 174 6.14 31.60 13.56
C ASP A 174 7.21 30.58 13.96
N VAL A 175 7.22 29.46 13.23
CA VAL A 175 8.39 28.60 13.16
C VAL A 175 9.44 29.34 12.35
N ASP A 176 10.40 29.90 13.07
CA ASP A 176 11.64 30.45 12.55
C ASP A 176 12.29 29.43 11.61
N ALA A 177 12.16 29.70 10.32
CA ALA A 177 12.77 28.93 9.26
C ALA A 177 14.25 29.29 9.24
N ALA A 178 15.06 28.54 9.99
CA ALA A 178 16.49 28.45 9.72
C ALA A 178 16.68 27.75 8.36
N VAL A 179 16.62 28.56 7.30
CA VAL A 179 17.07 28.21 5.96
C VAL A 179 18.56 27.90 6.08
N SER A 180 18.86 26.61 6.12
CA SER A 180 20.20 26.13 5.85
C SER A 180 20.38 26.25 4.34
N GLU A 181 21.14 27.25 3.89
CA GLU A 181 21.61 27.36 2.52
C GLU A 181 22.51 26.15 2.20
N GLU A 182 21.88 25.06 1.76
CA GLU A 182 22.58 23.99 1.05
C GLU A 182 22.46 24.26 -0.45
N SER A 183 23.51 24.91 -0.98
CA SER A 183 24.05 24.73 -2.32
C SER A 183 23.04 24.47 -3.44
N GLU A 184 22.68 25.53 -4.17
CA GLU A 184 22.22 25.45 -5.56
C GLU A 184 23.26 24.70 -6.42
N GLY A 185 23.18 23.39 -6.41
CA GLY A 185 23.58 22.56 -7.52
C GLY A 185 22.31 22.19 -8.24
N THR A 186 22.03 22.82 -9.38
CA THR A 186 20.95 22.50 -10.31
C THR A 186 20.92 20.98 -10.54
N THR A 187 20.15 20.25 -9.74
CA THR A 187 20.00 18.81 -9.90
C THR A 187 18.94 18.66 -10.96
N GLU A 188 19.36 18.59 -12.22
CA GLU A 188 18.49 18.27 -13.35
C GLU A 188 17.63 17.04 -12.98
N LEU A 189 16.31 17.22 -12.95
CA LEU A 189 15.33 16.16 -12.71
C LEU A 189 15.52 15.08 -13.79
N ILE A 190 15.86 13.87 -13.39
CA ILE A 190 16.04 12.76 -14.34
C ILE A 190 14.71 12.03 -14.46
N THR A 191 14.04 12.25 -15.57
CA THR A 191 12.80 11.55 -15.93
C THR A 191 13.10 10.42 -16.93
N PRO A 192 12.41 9.28 -16.83
CA PRO A 192 12.45 8.25 -17.86
C PRO A 192 11.97 8.78 -19.21
N ASP A 193 12.45 8.16 -20.29
CA ASP A 193 11.96 8.41 -21.64
C ASP A 193 10.47 8.04 -21.75
N PRO A 194 9.58 8.91 -22.28
CA PRO A 194 8.15 8.60 -22.43
C PRO A 194 7.87 7.27 -23.15
N GLU A 195 8.75 6.84 -24.08
CA GLU A 195 8.60 5.59 -24.83
C GLU A 195 8.60 4.35 -23.92
N VAL A 196 9.30 4.39 -22.78
CA VAL A 196 9.36 3.25 -21.86
C VAL A 196 8.03 2.98 -21.16
N PHE A 197 7.13 3.97 -21.17
CA PHE A 197 5.80 3.83 -20.61
C PHE A 197 4.78 3.29 -21.60
N VAL A 198 5.04 3.22 -22.91
CA VAL A 198 4.02 2.83 -23.89
C VAL A 198 3.82 1.30 -23.90
N ARG A 199 2.56 0.85 -23.86
CA ARG A 199 2.12 -0.55 -24.02
C ARG A 199 0.88 -0.62 -24.91
N GLU A 200 0.40 -1.85 -25.14
CA GLU A 200 -0.88 -2.08 -25.80
C GLU A 200 -2.03 -1.44 -25.00
N PRO A 201 -2.97 -0.75 -25.68
CA PRO A 201 -4.10 -0.11 -25.01
C PRO A 201 -4.95 -1.10 -24.23
N THR A 202 -5.35 -0.69 -23.03
CA THR A 202 -6.32 -1.41 -22.20
C THR A 202 -7.37 -0.43 -21.70
N VAL A 203 -8.43 -0.94 -21.06
CA VAL A 203 -9.49 -0.10 -20.49
C VAL A 203 -8.94 0.88 -19.44
N ILE A 204 -7.86 0.53 -18.75
CA ILE A 204 -7.20 1.38 -17.73
C ILE A 204 -6.00 2.16 -18.31
N GLY A 205 -5.97 2.35 -19.63
CA GLY A 205 -4.93 3.08 -20.34
C GLY A 205 -3.89 2.21 -21.05
N ASP A 206 -3.05 2.88 -21.83
CA ASP A 206 -1.96 2.27 -22.62
C ASP A 206 -0.60 2.35 -21.90
N LYS A 207 -0.54 2.96 -20.72
CA LYS A 207 0.72 3.12 -20.00
C LYS A 207 1.13 1.89 -19.19
N ARG A 208 2.45 1.69 -19.13
CA ARG A 208 3.18 0.82 -18.21
C ARG A 208 3.08 1.39 -16.81
N LEU A 209 3.01 0.50 -15.83
CA LEU A 209 3.01 0.89 -14.43
C LEU A 209 4.40 1.37 -14.03
N GLY A 210 4.49 2.61 -13.54
CA GLY A 210 5.67 3.11 -12.85
C GLY A 210 5.81 2.48 -11.46
N PHE A 211 6.96 2.66 -10.83
CA PHE A 211 7.14 2.20 -9.45
C PHE A 211 6.41 3.14 -8.49
N GLU A 212 5.55 2.55 -7.65
CA GLU A 212 4.87 3.25 -6.57
C GLU A 212 5.37 2.71 -5.22
N PRO A 213 5.91 3.56 -4.33
CA PRO A 213 6.32 3.11 -3.01
C PRO A 213 5.09 2.84 -2.13
N TRP A 214 5.13 1.72 -1.42
CA TRP A 214 4.23 1.41 -0.32
C TRP A 214 4.32 2.51 0.73
N LYS A 215 3.16 2.97 1.18
CA LYS A 215 3.06 3.91 2.29
C LYS A 215 2.86 3.10 3.56
N VAL A 216 3.77 3.26 4.50
CA VAL A 216 3.69 2.55 5.78
C VAL A 216 2.39 2.92 6.48
N VAL A 217 1.65 1.90 6.88
CA VAL A 217 0.44 2.02 7.68
C VAL A 217 0.73 1.37 9.02
N GLN A 218 0.34 2.02 10.11
CA GLN A 218 0.62 1.54 11.46
C GLN A 218 -0.37 0.43 11.84
N VAL A 219 0.11 -0.81 11.89
CA VAL A 219 -0.69 -2.02 12.17
C VAL A 219 -0.75 -2.36 13.66
N GLY A 220 0.29 -1.98 14.40
CA GLY A 220 0.41 -2.24 15.83
C GLY A 220 1.67 -1.57 16.39
N GLY A 221 1.99 -1.80 17.66
CA GLY A 221 3.21 -1.27 18.25
C GLY A 221 4.38 -2.26 18.21
N VAL A 222 5.50 -1.81 18.79
CA VAL A 222 6.77 -2.54 18.79
C VAL A 222 6.67 -3.82 19.62
N GLU A 223 5.76 -3.87 20.58
CA GLU A 223 5.46 -5.03 21.43
C GLU A 223 5.12 -6.28 20.62
N ILE A 224 4.42 -6.15 19.49
CA ILE A 224 4.14 -7.29 18.60
C ILE A 224 5.44 -7.91 18.07
N LEU A 225 6.45 -7.09 17.77
CA LEU A 225 7.76 -7.56 17.32
C LEU A 225 8.55 -8.24 18.44
N ASP A 226 8.36 -7.81 19.68
CA ASP A 226 8.98 -8.42 20.85
C ASP A 226 8.31 -9.76 21.21
N GLU A 227 7.02 -9.89 20.92
CA GLU A 227 6.22 -11.10 21.07
C GLU A 227 6.25 -12.06 19.88
N LEU A 228 7.18 -11.87 18.93
CA LEU A 228 7.39 -12.76 17.76
C LEU A 228 7.43 -14.26 18.04
N PRO A 229 7.77 -14.79 19.24
CA PRO A 229 7.58 -16.21 19.53
C PRO A 229 6.11 -16.69 19.49
N LYS A 230 5.14 -15.83 19.80
CA LYS A 230 3.70 -16.15 19.82
C LYS A 230 3.13 -16.30 18.41
N LYS A 231 2.12 -17.16 18.26
CA LYS A 231 1.49 -17.46 16.96
C LYS A 231 0.86 -16.20 16.33
N ALA A 232 0.07 -15.46 17.10
CA ALA A 232 -0.60 -14.24 16.63
C ALA A 232 0.38 -13.20 16.09
N ALA A 233 1.46 -12.90 16.83
CA ALA A 233 2.50 -11.97 16.39
C ALA A 233 3.19 -12.41 15.09
N LYS A 234 3.47 -13.72 14.93
CA LYS A 234 4.02 -14.25 13.66
C LYS A 234 3.07 -14.04 12.51
N GLU A 235 1.78 -14.34 12.69
CA GLU A 235 0.77 -14.24 11.65
C GLU A 235 0.56 -12.78 11.22
N MET A 236 0.51 -11.83 12.16
CA MET A 236 0.46 -10.40 11.86
C MET A 236 1.67 -9.94 11.05
N VAL A 237 2.88 -10.26 11.50
CA VAL A 237 4.12 -9.85 10.81
C VAL A 237 4.21 -10.46 9.40
N ARG A 238 3.86 -11.75 9.26
CA ARG A 238 3.84 -12.43 7.96
C ARG A 238 2.82 -11.78 7.03
N SER A 239 1.65 -11.44 7.54
CA SER A 239 0.60 -10.86 6.72
C SER A 239 0.97 -9.48 6.19
N VAL A 240 1.52 -8.61 7.05
CA VAL A 240 2.05 -7.30 6.62
C VAL A 240 3.15 -7.47 5.57
N ALA A 241 4.06 -8.42 5.77
CA ALA A 241 5.10 -8.69 4.78
C ALA A 241 4.54 -9.19 3.44
N VAL A 242 3.51 -10.03 3.45
CA VAL A 242 2.83 -10.50 2.23
C VAL A 242 2.13 -9.35 1.53
N GLU A 243 1.45 -8.47 2.27
CA GLU A 243 0.76 -7.32 1.70
C GLU A 243 1.74 -6.35 1.02
N ILE A 244 2.84 -6.00 1.68
CA ILE A 244 3.89 -5.14 1.11
C ILE A 244 4.52 -5.82 -0.12
N ALA A 245 4.83 -7.11 -0.05
CA ALA A 245 5.41 -7.85 -1.17
C ALA A 245 4.43 -8.00 -2.35
N THR A 246 3.12 -8.11 -2.09
CA THR A 246 2.09 -8.14 -3.14
C THR A 246 1.95 -6.80 -3.83
N TYR A 247 2.14 -5.70 -3.10
CA TYR A 247 2.07 -4.35 -3.64
C TYR A 247 3.34 -3.92 -4.39
N GLU A 248 4.52 -4.07 -3.78
CA GLU A 248 5.82 -3.63 -4.33
C GLU A 248 6.62 -4.75 -5.01
N GLY A 249 6.13 -5.98 -5.06
CA GLY A 249 6.87 -7.13 -5.60
C GLY A 249 7.27 -6.97 -7.07
N PRO A 250 8.48 -7.42 -7.48
CA PRO A 250 9.60 -7.87 -6.66
C PRO A 250 10.22 -6.73 -5.82
N ILE A 251 10.49 -7.00 -4.55
CA ILE A 251 11.01 -6.03 -3.57
C ILE A 251 12.29 -6.57 -2.91
N HIS A 252 13.32 -5.73 -2.71
CA HIS A 252 14.53 -6.15 -2.00
C HIS A 252 14.22 -6.48 -0.54
N LEU A 253 14.80 -7.57 -0.02
CA LEU A 253 14.55 -8.08 1.32
C LEU A 253 14.72 -6.98 2.39
N ASP A 254 15.83 -6.24 2.36
CA ASP A 254 16.09 -5.20 3.38
C ASP A 254 15.02 -4.10 3.38
N ARG A 255 14.49 -3.74 2.21
CA ARG A 255 13.38 -2.78 2.08
C ARG A 255 12.10 -3.35 2.68
N LEU A 256 11.77 -4.60 2.36
CA LEU A 256 10.61 -5.28 2.92
C LEU A 256 10.67 -5.37 4.45
N LEU A 257 11.84 -5.74 5.01
CA LEU A 257 12.03 -5.84 6.46
C LEU A 257 11.87 -4.48 7.14
N GLN A 258 12.42 -3.43 6.54
CA GLN A 258 12.34 -2.07 7.06
C GLN A 258 10.88 -1.57 7.07
N MET A 259 10.13 -1.75 5.98
CA MET A 259 8.73 -1.33 5.88
C MET A 259 7.81 -2.14 6.80
N THR A 260 8.05 -3.46 6.89
CA THR A 260 7.34 -4.33 7.83
C THR A 260 7.58 -3.85 9.26
N ALA A 261 8.83 -3.57 9.63
CA ALA A 261 9.16 -3.08 10.98
C ALA A 261 8.56 -1.70 11.29
N GLN A 262 8.57 -0.79 10.32
CA GLN A 262 7.96 0.54 10.46
C GLN A 262 6.45 0.45 10.67
N SER A 263 5.77 -0.54 10.07
CA SER A 263 4.34 -0.80 10.29
C SER A 263 4.02 -1.20 11.74
N PHE A 264 5.03 -1.60 12.51
CA PHE A 264 4.95 -1.87 13.95
C PHE A 264 5.66 -0.79 14.80
N GLY A 265 5.85 0.42 14.26
CA GLY A 265 6.45 1.55 14.98
C GLY A 265 7.97 1.50 15.15
N LEU A 266 8.66 0.51 14.57
CA LEU A 266 10.12 0.41 14.66
C LEU A 266 10.82 1.17 13.52
N LYS A 267 11.41 2.31 13.84
CA LYS A 267 12.12 3.17 12.86
C LYS A 267 13.37 2.53 12.25
N ARG A 268 14.10 1.70 12.99
CA ARG A 268 15.37 1.09 12.52
C ARG A 268 15.46 -0.38 12.91
N VAL A 269 15.74 -1.23 11.93
CA VAL A 269 15.94 -2.66 12.15
C VAL A 269 17.41 -2.94 12.50
N ARG A 270 17.67 -3.57 13.65
CA ARG A 270 18.99 -4.08 14.04
C ARG A 270 19.19 -5.51 13.54
N ALA A 271 20.43 -5.94 13.36
CA ALA A 271 20.78 -7.26 12.81
C ALA A 271 20.10 -8.46 13.50
N SER A 272 19.86 -8.39 14.83
CA SER A 272 19.15 -9.46 15.55
C SER A 272 17.66 -9.55 15.18
N ARG A 273 16.99 -8.41 14.98
CA ARG A 273 15.59 -8.33 14.53
C ARG A 273 15.48 -8.63 13.03
N GLU A 274 16.44 -8.18 12.24
CA GLU A 274 16.52 -8.45 10.80
C GLU A 274 16.47 -9.95 10.51
N LYS A 275 17.28 -10.76 11.21
CA LYS A 275 17.27 -12.23 11.06
C LYS A 275 15.91 -12.84 11.39
N LYS A 276 15.24 -12.37 12.45
CA LYS A 276 13.92 -12.88 12.87
C LYS A 276 12.85 -12.52 11.85
N LEU A 277 12.82 -11.27 11.39
CA LEU A 277 11.88 -10.80 10.38
C LEU A 277 12.12 -11.50 9.04
N ALA A 278 13.37 -11.64 8.59
CA ALA A 278 13.73 -12.37 7.38
C ALA A 278 13.31 -13.85 7.45
N TYR A 279 13.39 -14.46 8.63
CA TYR A 279 12.84 -15.79 8.83
C TYR A 279 11.32 -15.80 8.67
N GLN A 280 10.58 -14.84 9.26
CA GLN A 280 9.12 -14.77 9.08
C GLN A 280 8.71 -14.52 7.64
N VAL A 281 9.40 -13.65 6.89
CA VAL A 281 9.15 -13.41 5.45
C VAL A 281 9.21 -14.73 4.67
N ARG A 282 10.23 -15.56 4.89
CA ARG A 282 10.33 -16.89 4.24
C ARG A 282 9.23 -17.84 4.67
N GLN A 283 8.78 -17.76 5.92
CA GLN A 283 7.67 -18.57 6.43
C GLN A 283 6.29 -18.04 6.01
N ALA A 284 6.22 -16.88 5.35
CA ALA A 284 4.98 -16.30 4.85
C ALA A 284 4.57 -16.85 3.47
N GLY A 285 5.35 -17.79 2.91
CA GLY A 285 5.13 -18.33 1.57
C GLY A 285 5.73 -17.50 0.44
N LEU A 286 6.45 -16.42 0.77
CA LEU A 286 7.13 -15.57 -0.21
C LEU A 286 8.43 -16.24 -0.70
N PHE A 287 8.68 -16.18 -2.00
CA PHE A 287 9.90 -16.68 -2.58
C PHE A 287 11.01 -15.63 -2.48
N VAL A 288 12.19 -16.01 -2.00
CA VAL A 288 13.37 -15.13 -1.95
C VAL A 288 14.44 -15.69 -2.87
N ASP A 289 14.82 -14.91 -3.87
CA ASP A 289 15.83 -15.33 -4.85
C ASP A 289 17.27 -15.17 -4.34
N VAL A 290 18.23 -15.58 -5.18
CA VAL A 290 19.68 -15.51 -4.89
C VAL A 290 20.18 -14.08 -4.67
N ASP A 291 19.52 -13.10 -5.27
CA ASP A 291 19.85 -11.67 -5.17
C ASP A 291 19.11 -10.96 -4.03
N LYS A 292 18.41 -11.72 -3.17
CA LYS A 292 17.64 -11.24 -2.03
C LYS A 292 16.41 -10.42 -2.42
N PHE A 293 15.85 -10.64 -3.61
CA PHE A 293 14.53 -10.10 -3.95
C PHE A 293 13.45 -11.07 -3.50
N VAL A 294 12.42 -10.49 -2.90
CA VAL A 294 11.24 -11.17 -2.40
C VAL A 294 10.15 -11.03 -3.45
N TRP A 295 9.63 -12.17 -3.87
CA TRP A 295 8.61 -12.32 -4.88
C TRP A 295 7.29 -12.76 -4.22
N PRO A 296 6.17 -12.07 -4.51
CA PRO A 296 4.85 -12.52 -4.10
C PRO A 296 4.52 -13.84 -4.79
N THR A 297 3.63 -14.63 -4.19
CA THR A 297 3.25 -15.95 -4.71
C THR A 297 2.54 -15.87 -6.06
N GLU A 298 1.95 -14.72 -6.36
CA GLU A 298 1.27 -14.46 -7.61
C GLU A 298 2.20 -14.15 -8.78
N ILE A 299 3.50 -13.90 -8.55
CA ILE A 299 4.46 -13.60 -9.63
C ILE A 299 5.46 -14.75 -9.75
N ASP A 300 5.55 -15.32 -10.95
CA ASP A 300 6.60 -16.28 -11.28
C ASP A 300 7.86 -15.56 -11.77
N PRO A 301 8.99 -15.62 -11.03
CA PRO A 301 10.25 -14.99 -11.44
C PRO A 301 10.77 -15.48 -12.80
N GLY A 302 10.43 -16.71 -13.21
CA GLY A 302 10.91 -17.31 -14.46
C GLY A 302 10.26 -16.72 -15.71
N SER A 303 9.01 -16.25 -15.59
CA SER A 303 8.24 -15.68 -16.70
C SER A 303 8.01 -14.17 -16.59
N TRP A 304 8.47 -13.54 -15.51
CA TRP A 304 8.28 -12.12 -15.27
C TRP A 304 9.13 -11.24 -16.21
N ALA A 305 8.46 -10.58 -17.15
CA ALA A 305 9.07 -9.74 -18.19
C ALA A 305 8.82 -8.23 -17.99
N GLU A 306 8.35 -7.83 -16.81
CA GLU A 306 7.98 -6.44 -16.54
C GLU A 306 9.14 -5.61 -16.00
N PHE A 307 8.98 -4.29 -16.06
CA PHE A 307 9.83 -3.33 -15.35
C PHE A 307 9.03 -2.09 -14.99
N ARG A 308 9.42 -1.41 -13.91
CA ARG A 308 8.69 -0.26 -13.36
C ARG A 308 9.58 0.98 -13.36
N PRO A 309 9.42 1.87 -14.35
CA PRO A 309 10.19 3.11 -14.41
C PRO A 309 9.87 4.04 -13.22
N ASN A 310 10.83 4.88 -12.85
CA ASN A 310 10.65 5.94 -11.87
C ASN A 310 11.59 7.11 -12.16
N ASP A 311 11.19 8.31 -11.76
CA ASP A 311 12.06 9.49 -11.83
C ASP A 311 13.04 9.55 -10.64
N SER A 312 13.87 10.60 -10.63
CA SER A 312 14.84 10.85 -9.57
C SER A 312 14.25 11.29 -8.22
N THR A 313 12.97 11.68 -8.15
CA THR A 313 12.32 12.12 -6.92
C THR A 313 11.90 10.95 -6.03
N VAL A 314 11.77 9.76 -6.61
CA VAL A 314 11.37 8.56 -5.90
C VAL A 314 12.53 7.94 -5.12
N ASP A 315 12.31 7.73 -3.82
CA ASP A 315 13.25 7.03 -2.94
C ASP A 315 13.24 5.51 -3.18
N ARG A 316 13.91 5.11 -4.25
CA ARG A 316 14.17 3.72 -4.64
C ARG A 316 15.65 3.54 -4.96
N PRO A 317 16.51 3.12 -4.01
CA PRO A 317 17.90 2.83 -4.29
C PRO A 317 18.05 1.86 -5.48
N PHE A 318 19.03 2.08 -6.36
CA PHE A 318 19.17 1.27 -7.57
C PHE A 318 19.45 -0.21 -7.26
N GLN A 319 20.09 -0.48 -6.12
CA GLN A 319 20.36 -1.82 -5.58
C GLN A 319 19.08 -2.52 -5.12
N HIS A 320 18.00 -1.77 -4.90
CA HIS A 320 16.68 -2.29 -4.55
C HIS A 320 15.79 -2.50 -5.78
N ILE A 321 16.36 -2.47 -6.98
CA ILE A 321 15.71 -2.84 -8.25
C ILE A 321 16.24 -4.21 -8.65
N SER A 322 15.36 -5.17 -8.93
CA SER A 322 15.78 -6.54 -9.25
C SER A 322 16.71 -6.54 -10.48
N PRO A 323 17.80 -7.33 -10.50
CA PRO A 323 18.60 -7.50 -11.70
C PRO A 323 17.76 -7.93 -12.90
N LEU A 324 16.72 -8.75 -12.69
CA LEU A 324 15.77 -9.14 -13.72
C LEU A 324 14.94 -7.96 -14.24
N GLU A 325 14.50 -7.06 -13.36
CA GLU A 325 13.78 -5.82 -13.72
C GLU A 325 14.64 -4.90 -14.59
N VAL A 326 15.91 -4.74 -14.22
CA VAL A 326 16.86 -3.96 -15.01
C VAL A 326 17.15 -4.64 -16.36
N ALA A 327 17.25 -5.97 -16.39
CA ALA A 327 17.43 -6.73 -17.63
C ALA A 327 16.21 -6.60 -18.56
N ASN A 328 14.99 -6.64 -18.02
CA ASN A 328 13.76 -6.46 -18.78
C ASN A 328 13.70 -5.08 -19.44
N ALA A 329 14.05 -4.01 -18.70
CA ALA A 329 14.17 -2.66 -19.26
C ALA A 329 15.22 -2.59 -20.38
N ALA A 330 16.39 -3.21 -20.18
CA ALA A 330 17.45 -3.25 -21.18
C ALA A 330 17.02 -4.02 -22.46
N ARG A 331 16.33 -5.16 -22.33
CA ARG A 331 15.79 -5.89 -23.49
C ARG A 331 14.75 -5.06 -24.25
N PHE A 332 13.90 -4.33 -23.55
CA PHE A 332 12.92 -3.43 -24.15
C PHE A 332 13.58 -2.30 -24.95
N ILE A 333 14.55 -1.60 -24.35
CA ILE A 333 15.27 -0.50 -25.03
C ILE A 333 16.02 -1.03 -26.26
N ARG A 334 16.69 -2.18 -26.15
CA ARG A 334 17.41 -2.81 -27.28
C ARG A 334 16.47 -3.24 -28.40
N ALA A 335 15.24 -3.65 -28.09
CA ALA A 335 14.25 -4.00 -29.11
C ALA A 335 13.74 -2.77 -29.87
N GLN A 336 13.72 -1.60 -29.24
CA GLN A 336 13.33 -0.32 -29.88
C GLN A 336 14.50 0.34 -30.64
N ARG A 337 15.74 0.11 -30.22
CA ARG A 337 16.96 0.73 -30.78
C ARG A 337 17.94 -0.36 -31.20
N SER A 338 17.90 -0.75 -32.47
CA SER A 338 18.67 -1.90 -33.00
C SER A 338 20.18 -1.68 -33.09
N ASP A 339 20.67 -0.44 -33.02
CA ASP A 339 22.05 -0.02 -33.22
C ASP A 339 22.70 0.61 -31.97
N VAL A 340 22.07 0.47 -30.79
CA VAL A 340 22.57 1.05 -29.54
C VAL A 340 23.80 0.30 -29.02
N SER A 341 24.86 1.03 -28.64
CA SER A 341 26.03 0.43 -27.97
C SER A 341 25.70 0.00 -26.53
N ASP A 342 26.48 -0.92 -25.96
CA ASP A 342 26.31 -1.34 -24.56
C ASP A 342 26.37 -0.16 -23.58
N GLU A 343 27.24 0.83 -23.84
CA GLU A 343 27.40 1.98 -22.95
C GLU A 343 26.19 2.92 -22.99
N GLU A 344 25.62 3.14 -24.17
CA GLU A 344 24.40 3.92 -24.37
C GLU A 344 23.19 3.19 -23.81
N LEU A 345 23.10 1.87 -24.01
CA LEU A 345 22.05 1.02 -23.44
C LEU A 345 22.02 1.14 -21.91
N PHE A 346 23.16 0.96 -21.24
CA PHE A 346 23.22 1.09 -19.79
C PHE A 346 22.91 2.52 -19.30
N THR A 347 23.19 3.54 -20.11
CA THR A 347 22.85 4.92 -19.77
C THR A 347 21.35 5.16 -19.85
N ALA A 348 20.69 4.67 -20.91
CA ALA A 348 19.23 4.73 -21.05
C ALA A 348 18.51 3.91 -19.97
N VAL A 349 19.04 2.76 -19.60
CA VAL A 349 18.54 1.94 -18.49
C VAL A 349 18.63 2.70 -17.16
N LEU A 350 19.76 3.38 -16.88
CA LEU A 350 19.87 4.19 -15.66
C LEU A 350 18.86 5.33 -15.62
N GLN A 351 18.66 6.02 -16.76
CA GLN A 351 17.67 7.09 -16.87
C GLN A 351 16.24 6.57 -16.64
N THR A 352 15.93 5.36 -17.09
CA THR A 352 14.63 4.70 -16.86
C THR A 352 14.29 4.56 -15.37
N PHE A 353 15.30 4.49 -14.49
CA PHE A 353 15.15 4.39 -13.05
C PHE A 353 15.60 5.66 -12.29
N GLY A 354 15.65 6.80 -13.00
CA GLY A 354 15.94 8.10 -12.38
C GLY A 354 17.40 8.24 -11.91
N ARG A 355 18.34 7.57 -12.58
CA ARG A 355 19.78 7.61 -12.26
C ARG A 355 20.59 8.07 -13.47
N ARG A 356 21.73 8.70 -13.18
CA ARG A 356 22.69 9.17 -14.21
C ARG A 356 24.13 8.72 -13.93
N ARG A 357 24.54 8.70 -12.66
CA ARG A 357 25.92 8.38 -12.27
C ARG A 357 26.14 6.87 -12.14
N LYS A 358 27.18 6.36 -12.80
CA LYS A 358 27.65 4.97 -12.68
C LYS A 358 28.57 4.83 -11.45
N THR A 359 27.99 4.75 -10.26
CA THR A 359 28.78 4.51 -9.03
C THR A 359 29.31 3.08 -8.98
N LYS A 360 30.33 2.81 -8.14
CA LYS A 360 30.87 1.45 -7.95
C LYS A 360 29.79 0.42 -7.60
N GLN A 361 28.80 0.81 -6.79
CA GLN A 361 27.69 -0.05 -6.40
C GLN A 361 26.74 -0.33 -7.58
N ILE A 362 26.43 0.69 -8.39
CA ILE A 362 25.62 0.55 -9.60
C ILE A 362 26.32 -0.36 -10.62
N LEU A 363 27.63 -0.20 -10.82
CA LEU A 363 28.40 -1.06 -11.72
C LEU A 363 28.39 -2.53 -11.27
N ALA A 364 28.58 -2.78 -9.97
CA ALA A 364 28.47 -4.14 -9.42
C ALA A 364 27.06 -4.72 -9.61
N HIS A 365 26.02 -3.89 -9.50
CA HIS A 365 24.64 -4.31 -9.76
C HIS A 365 24.41 -4.64 -11.25
N LEU A 366 24.89 -3.79 -12.16
CA LEU A 366 24.82 -4.02 -13.61
C LEU A 366 25.60 -5.27 -14.04
N GLN A 367 26.67 -5.65 -13.35
CA GLN A 367 27.34 -6.93 -13.62
C GLN A 367 26.43 -8.13 -13.38
N LYS A 368 25.56 -8.09 -12.37
CA LYS A 368 24.55 -9.13 -12.14
C LYS A 368 23.49 -9.13 -13.25
N VAL A 369 23.10 -7.95 -13.73
CA VAL A 369 22.15 -7.83 -14.85
C VAL A 369 22.64 -8.55 -16.11
N ARG A 370 23.96 -8.55 -16.36
CA ARG A 370 24.55 -9.21 -17.53
C ARG A 370 24.33 -10.73 -17.57
N SER A 371 24.14 -11.40 -16.44
CA SER A 371 23.81 -12.84 -16.46
C SER A 371 22.37 -13.13 -16.87
N HIS A 372 21.53 -12.10 -16.94
CA HIS A 372 20.13 -12.20 -17.37
C HIS A 372 19.90 -11.71 -18.80
N LEU A 373 20.81 -10.92 -19.38
CA LEU A 373 20.70 -10.42 -20.77
C LEU A 373 21.05 -11.49 -21.79
#